data_AF-A0A2N1YK93-F1
#
_entry.id   AF-A0A2N1YK93-F1
#
_cell.length_a   1.000
_cell.length_b   1.000
_cell.length_c   1.000
_cell.angle_alpha   90.00
_cell.angle_beta   90.00
_cell.angle_gamma   90.00
#
_symmetry.space_group_name_H-M   'P 1'
#
loop_
_entity.id
_entity.type
_entity.pdbx_description
1 polymer ?
#
loop_
_entity_poly.entity_id
_entity_poly.type
_entity_poly.pdbx_seq_one_letter_code
_entity_poly.pdbx_strand_id
1 'polypeptide(L)'
;ALHRIKLKGTSYNNLSDVLSEGENRIVSIAAFLADVTGKSSQAPFIFDDPISSLDQSYEEAVVQRLIELSWDKQVIVFTHRLSLLGTVKHFSEKKAIKPDVVSIRSADWGTGEPAPIPLSQSDIKSALNTLMNQRYQNAKMATEDGAFEHAEILLKSICSDFRTLIERSIENDLLCGVVQRFQRPVHTSKLKQLAKLKNVDCDLLDSLMTKYSGFEHSQPTESPVELPKPDELLADMTLLKNWREEYAKRAA
;
A
#
# COMPACT_ATOMS: atom_id res chain seq x y z
N ALA A 1 -26.70 8.90 -25.50
CA ALA A 1 -27.62 8.92 -24.34
C ALA A 1 -26.90 8.31 -23.16
N LEU A 2 -26.95 8.92 -21.96
CA LEU A 2 -26.37 8.33 -20.76
C LEU A 2 -27.24 7.13 -20.32
N HIS A 3 -26.61 6.00 -20.02
CA HIS A 3 -27.32 4.85 -19.44
C HIS A 3 -27.88 5.25 -18.08
N ARG A 4 -29.16 4.97 -17.83
CA ARG A 4 -29.83 5.27 -16.56
C ARG A 4 -30.68 4.08 -16.14
N ILE A 5 -30.50 3.63 -14.91
CA ILE A 5 -31.38 2.62 -14.31
C ILE A 5 -32.76 3.24 -14.08
N LYS A 6 -33.82 2.46 -14.27
CA LYS A 6 -35.18 2.83 -13.88
C LYS A 6 -35.88 1.63 -13.27
N LEU A 7 -36.67 1.87 -12.24
CA LEU A 7 -37.55 0.87 -11.66
C LEU A 7 -38.77 0.67 -12.57
N LYS A 8 -39.20 -0.57 -12.76
CA LYS A 8 -40.39 -0.92 -13.57
C LYS A 8 -41.51 -1.34 -12.63
N GLY A 9 -42.72 -0.80 -12.86
CA GLY A 9 -43.93 -1.18 -12.09
C GLY A 9 -44.02 -0.56 -10.69
N THR A 10 -43.41 0.61 -10.49
CA THR A 10 -43.44 1.34 -9.21
C THR A 10 -44.07 2.72 -9.36
N SER A 11 -44.71 3.22 -8.30
CA SER A 11 -45.19 4.59 -8.18
C SER A 11 -44.10 5.58 -7.73
N TYR A 12 -42.95 5.08 -7.26
CA TYR A 12 -41.80 5.91 -6.88
C TYR A 12 -41.05 6.38 -8.13
N ASN A 13 -40.81 7.69 -8.20
CA ASN A 13 -40.16 8.31 -9.35
C ASN A 13 -38.62 8.31 -9.26
N ASN A 14 -38.06 8.24 -8.04
CA ASN A 14 -36.62 8.27 -7.82
C ASN A 14 -36.10 6.93 -7.27
N LEU A 15 -34.96 6.48 -7.78
CA LEU A 15 -34.27 5.26 -7.32
C LEU A 15 -33.83 5.36 -5.87
N SER A 16 -33.43 6.54 -5.41
CA SER A 16 -33.00 6.82 -4.04
C SER A 16 -34.11 6.60 -3.00
N ASP A 17 -35.37 6.56 -3.44
CA ASP A 17 -36.51 6.33 -2.53
C ASP A 17 -36.68 4.83 -2.22
N VAL A 18 -35.97 3.96 -2.95
CA VAL A 18 -36.12 2.50 -2.87
C VAL A 18 -34.78 1.79 -2.64
N LEU A 19 -33.74 2.16 -3.40
CA LEU A 19 -32.41 1.59 -3.28
C LEU A 19 -31.54 2.49 -2.41
N SER A 20 -30.80 1.87 -1.50
CA SER A 20 -29.66 2.52 -0.85
C SER A 20 -28.61 2.95 -1.90
N GLU A 21 -27.71 3.85 -1.50
CA GLU A 21 -26.63 4.30 -2.38
C GLU A 21 -25.79 3.11 -2.88
N GLY A 22 -25.46 2.17 -1.98
CA GLY A 22 -24.69 0.98 -2.31
C GLY A 22 -25.41 0.05 -3.29
N GLU A 23 -26.72 -0.19 -3.08
CA GLU A 23 -27.54 -1.00 -4.00
C GLU A 23 -27.68 -0.36 -5.38
N ASN A 24 -27.93 0.96 -5.43
CA ASN A 24 -28.01 1.66 -6.71
C ASN A 24 -26.66 1.58 -7.46
N ARG A 25 -25.54 1.67 -6.73
CA ARG A 25 -24.19 1.57 -7.30
C ARG A 25 -23.88 0.18 -7.83
N ILE A 26 -24.17 -0.89 -7.07
CA ILE A 26 -23.89 -2.25 -7.55
C ILE A 26 -24.74 -2.60 -8.78
N VAL A 27 -26.01 -2.20 -8.81
CA VAL A 27 -26.88 -2.38 -9.99
C VAL A 27 -26.34 -1.59 -11.18
N SER A 28 -25.81 -0.37 -10.95
CA SER A 28 -25.19 0.46 -12.00
C SER A 28 -23.97 -0.20 -12.61
N ILE A 29 -23.08 -0.74 -11.77
CA ILE A 29 -21.88 -1.45 -12.22
C ILE A 29 -22.28 -2.70 -13.00
N ALA A 30 -23.22 -3.49 -12.48
CA ALA A 30 -23.68 -4.70 -13.16
C ALA A 30 -24.33 -4.41 -14.53
N ALA A 31 -25.20 -3.40 -14.60
CA ALA A 31 -25.83 -2.99 -15.85
C ALA A 31 -24.83 -2.43 -16.87
N PHE A 32 -23.87 -1.62 -16.40
CA PHE A 32 -22.78 -1.11 -17.23
C PHE A 32 -21.97 -2.27 -17.81
N LEU A 33 -21.51 -3.19 -16.96
CA LEU A 33 -20.71 -4.36 -17.37
C LEU A 33 -21.48 -5.27 -18.33
N ALA A 34 -22.80 -5.47 -18.14
CA ALA A 34 -23.61 -6.25 -19.05
C ALA A 34 -23.74 -5.61 -20.45
N ASP A 35 -23.96 -4.29 -20.52
CA ASP A 35 -24.10 -3.59 -21.80
C ASP A 35 -22.79 -3.55 -22.60
N VAL A 36 -21.68 -3.28 -21.93
CA VAL A 36 -20.36 -3.12 -22.55
C VAL A 36 -19.71 -4.44 -22.94
N THR A 37 -19.94 -5.52 -22.18
CA THR A 37 -19.42 -6.86 -22.53
C THR A 37 -20.17 -7.50 -23.71
N GLY A 38 -21.38 -7.03 -24.02
CA GLY A 38 -22.11 -7.44 -25.23
C GLY A 38 -21.59 -6.84 -26.53
N LYS A 39 -20.66 -5.86 -26.47
CA LYS A 39 -20.12 -5.17 -27.65
C LYS A 39 -18.75 -5.77 -28.02
N SER A 40 -18.47 -5.90 -29.32
CA SER A 40 -17.20 -6.43 -29.83
C SER A 40 -16.00 -5.47 -29.70
N SER A 41 -16.25 -4.23 -29.25
CA SER A 41 -15.21 -3.22 -29.06
C SER A 41 -14.16 -3.65 -28.03
N GLN A 42 -12.88 -3.43 -28.33
CA GLN A 42 -11.73 -3.73 -27.46
C GLN A 42 -11.29 -2.52 -26.62
N ALA A 43 -12.19 -1.55 -26.40
CA ALA A 43 -11.87 -0.36 -25.61
C ALA A 43 -11.51 -0.71 -24.14
N PRO A 44 -10.60 0.04 -23.52
CA PRO A 44 -10.25 -0.13 -22.10
C PRO A 44 -11.41 0.29 -21.20
N PHE A 45 -11.48 -0.34 -20.03
CA PHE A 45 -12.41 0.01 -18.97
C PHE A 45 -11.71 0.85 -17.91
N ILE A 46 -12.27 2.01 -17.59
CA ILE A 46 -11.73 2.92 -16.58
C ILE A 46 -12.77 3.06 -15.48
N PHE A 47 -12.38 2.75 -14.24
CA PHE A 47 -13.21 2.89 -13.05
C PHE A 47 -12.58 3.88 -12.07
N ASP A 48 -13.36 4.82 -11.57
CA ASP A 48 -12.95 5.78 -10.54
C ASP A 48 -13.67 5.44 -9.23
N ASP A 49 -12.91 4.97 -8.23
CA ASP A 49 -13.38 4.49 -6.93
C ASP A 49 -14.68 3.63 -7.01
N PRO A 50 -14.66 2.48 -7.73
CA PRO A 50 -15.85 1.70 -8.05
C PRO A 50 -16.55 1.09 -6.83
N ILE A 51 -15.89 1.11 -5.67
CA ILE A 51 -16.37 0.48 -4.43
C ILE A 51 -16.78 1.48 -3.34
N SER A 52 -16.91 2.77 -3.64
CA SER A 52 -17.41 3.74 -2.65
C SER A 52 -18.84 3.38 -2.21
N SER A 53 -19.10 3.42 -0.90
CA SER A 53 -20.43 3.12 -0.31
C SER A 53 -20.94 1.69 -0.48
N LEU A 54 -20.08 0.73 -0.86
CA LEU A 54 -20.42 -0.69 -0.93
C LEU A 54 -20.09 -1.41 0.39
N ASP A 55 -20.91 -2.39 0.76
CA ASP A 55 -20.54 -3.32 1.82
C ASP A 55 -19.44 -4.28 1.36
N GLN A 56 -18.85 -4.96 2.34
CA GLN A 56 -17.72 -5.86 2.16
C GLN A 56 -17.94 -6.92 1.07
N SER A 57 -19.15 -7.48 0.97
CA SER A 57 -19.48 -8.57 0.05
C SER A 57 -19.56 -8.06 -1.39
N TYR A 58 -20.16 -6.89 -1.58
CA TYR A 58 -20.21 -6.24 -2.89
C TYR A 58 -18.83 -5.75 -3.34
N GLU A 59 -17.99 -5.26 -2.44
CA GLU A 59 -16.61 -4.88 -2.80
C GLU A 59 -15.83 -6.08 -3.40
N GLU A 60 -15.92 -7.27 -2.80
CA GLU A 60 -15.25 -8.46 -3.34
C GLU A 60 -15.84 -8.90 -4.68
N ALA A 61 -17.17 -8.92 -4.78
CA ALA A 61 -17.85 -9.31 -6.00
C ALA A 61 -17.46 -8.40 -7.18
N VAL A 62 -17.39 -7.09 -6.95
CA VAL A 62 -16.92 -6.12 -7.95
C VAL A 62 -15.47 -6.40 -8.33
N VAL A 63 -14.55 -6.54 -7.35
CA VAL A 63 -13.13 -6.79 -7.63
C VAL A 63 -12.92 -8.09 -8.40
N GLN A 64 -13.57 -9.19 -7.99
CA GLN A 64 -13.50 -10.46 -8.71
C GLN A 64 -13.97 -10.29 -10.16
N ARG A 65 -15.07 -9.56 -10.37
CA ARG A 65 -15.60 -9.32 -11.70
C ARG A 65 -14.67 -8.47 -12.57
N LEU A 66 -14.00 -7.47 -11.99
CA LEU A 66 -13.00 -6.65 -12.69
C LEU A 66 -11.77 -7.48 -13.10
N ILE A 67 -11.33 -8.41 -12.24
CA ILE A 67 -10.21 -9.32 -12.54
C ILE A 67 -10.60 -10.35 -13.61
N GLU A 68 -11.85 -10.82 -13.62
CA GLU A 68 -12.34 -11.66 -14.72
C GLU A 68 -12.36 -10.89 -16.05
N LEU A 69 -12.85 -9.65 -16.02
CA LEU A 69 -12.87 -8.79 -17.20
C LEU A 69 -11.47 -8.47 -17.73
N SER A 70 -10.46 -8.43 -16.86
CA SER A 70 -9.10 -8.06 -17.24
C SER A 70 -8.37 -9.11 -18.09
N TRP A 71 -8.92 -10.32 -18.21
CA TRP A 71 -8.41 -11.35 -19.13
C TRP A 71 -8.56 -10.97 -20.59
N ASP A 72 -9.68 -10.34 -20.94
CA ASP A 72 -10.01 -10.01 -22.33
C ASP A 72 -9.86 -8.52 -22.64
N LYS A 73 -9.80 -7.66 -21.62
CA LYS A 73 -9.84 -6.21 -21.75
C LYS A 73 -8.84 -5.54 -20.81
N GLN A 74 -8.30 -4.39 -21.19
CA GLN A 74 -7.55 -3.57 -20.24
C GLN A 74 -8.52 -2.96 -19.23
N VAL A 75 -8.24 -3.15 -17.93
CA VAL A 75 -9.01 -2.56 -16.83
C VAL A 75 -8.09 -1.66 -16.02
N ILE A 76 -8.46 -0.38 -15.92
CA ILE A 76 -7.76 0.67 -15.18
C ILE A 76 -8.67 1.09 -14.02
N VAL A 77 -8.15 1.04 -12.81
CA VAL A 77 -8.90 1.42 -11.60
C VAL A 77 -8.14 2.53 -10.89
N PHE A 78 -8.77 3.69 -10.77
CA PHE A 78 -8.32 4.76 -9.89
C PHE A 78 -8.91 4.54 -8.51
N THR A 79 -8.07 4.65 -7.48
CA THR A 79 -8.54 4.60 -6.10
C THR A 79 -7.60 5.30 -5.14
N HIS A 80 -8.18 5.90 -4.11
CA HIS A 80 -7.45 6.36 -2.93
C HIS A 80 -7.47 5.33 -1.79
N ARG A 81 -8.18 4.21 -1.94
CA ARG A 81 -8.39 3.21 -0.88
C ARG A 81 -7.39 2.06 -0.99
N LEU A 82 -6.45 1.99 -0.05
CA LEU A 82 -5.50 0.87 0.05
C LEU A 82 -6.17 -0.49 0.26
N SER A 83 -7.36 -0.52 0.88
CA SER A 83 -8.18 -1.73 1.03
C SER A 83 -8.62 -2.30 -0.33
N LEU A 84 -8.91 -1.46 -1.32
CA LEU A 84 -9.24 -1.92 -2.68
C LEU A 84 -8.00 -2.54 -3.33
N LEU A 85 -6.86 -1.87 -3.25
CA LEU A 85 -5.59 -2.39 -3.78
C LEU A 85 -5.23 -3.74 -3.15
N GLY A 86 -5.39 -3.89 -1.83
CA GLY A 86 -5.20 -5.15 -1.12
C GLY A 86 -6.12 -6.26 -1.65
N THR A 87 -7.40 -5.94 -1.83
CA THR A 87 -8.41 -6.88 -2.37
C THR A 87 -8.10 -7.27 -3.82
N VAL A 88 -7.68 -6.32 -4.66
CA VAL A 88 -7.25 -6.57 -6.05
C VAL A 88 -6.04 -7.50 -6.06
N LYS A 89 -5.00 -7.23 -5.26
CA LYS A 89 -3.81 -8.10 -5.16
C LYS A 89 -4.19 -9.53 -4.77
N HIS A 90 -4.99 -9.70 -3.72
CA HIS A 90 -5.45 -11.01 -3.24
C HIS A 90 -6.16 -11.84 -4.32
N PHE A 91 -7.12 -11.25 -5.03
CA PHE A 91 -7.83 -11.99 -6.08
C PHE A 91 -7.02 -12.14 -7.37
N SER A 92 -6.09 -11.22 -7.66
CA SER A 92 -5.20 -11.32 -8.83
C SER A 92 -4.21 -12.46 -8.65
N GLU A 93 -3.64 -12.64 -7.46
CA GLU A 93 -2.78 -13.77 -7.12
C GLU A 93 -3.50 -15.12 -7.30
N LYS A 94 -4.75 -15.24 -6.84
CA LYS A 94 -5.57 -16.45 -7.04
C LYS A 94 -5.82 -16.80 -8.50
N LYS A 95 -5.79 -15.80 -9.40
CA LYS A 95 -5.98 -15.97 -10.85
C LYS A 95 -4.67 -15.91 -11.63
N ALA A 96 -3.52 -15.85 -10.96
CA ALA A 96 -2.20 -15.70 -11.56
C ALA A 96 -2.07 -14.49 -12.50
N ILE A 97 -2.81 -13.40 -12.22
CA ILE A 97 -2.68 -12.12 -12.91
C ILE A 97 -1.75 -11.22 -12.10
N LYS A 98 -0.80 -10.56 -12.78
CA LYS A 98 0.06 -9.55 -12.16
C LYS A 98 -0.50 -8.15 -12.46
N PRO A 99 -1.13 -7.46 -11.48
CA PRO A 99 -1.57 -6.09 -11.68
C PRO A 99 -0.37 -5.15 -11.79
N ASP A 100 -0.47 -4.16 -12.68
CA ASP A 100 0.44 -3.02 -12.69
C ASP A 100 -0.10 -1.95 -11.73
N VAL A 101 0.77 -1.43 -10.87
CA VAL A 101 0.39 -0.50 -9.80
C VAL A 101 1.20 0.76 -9.93
N VAL A 102 0.53 1.86 -10.23
CA VAL A 102 1.12 3.18 -10.39
C VAL A 102 0.52 4.11 -9.34
N SER A 103 1.37 4.85 -8.63
CA SER A 103 0.92 5.94 -7.77
C SER A 103 0.83 7.22 -8.60
N ILE A 104 -0.15 8.06 -8.28
CA ILE A 104 -0.31 9.39 -8.87
C ILE A 104 -0.39 10.43 -7.76
N ARG A 105 0.06 11.64 -8.04
CA ARG A 105 -0.02 12.79 -7.12
C ARG A 105 -0.57 14.02 -7.82
N SER A 106 -0.96 14.99 -7.01
CA SER A 106 -1.16 16.36 -7.47
C SER A 106 0.19 17.08 -7.50
N ALA A 107 0.36 17.94 -8.49
CA ALA A 107 1.50 18.84 -8.65
C ALA A 107 0.97 20.25 -8.98
N ASP A 108 1.84 21.25 -9.02
CA ASP A 108 1.44 22.64 -9.25
C ASP A 108 0.71 22.85 -10.59
N TRP A 109 0.95 21.96 -11.57
CA TRP A 109 0.31 22.01 -12.88
C TRP A 109 -1.06 21.31 -12.95
N GLY A 110 -1.42 20.49 -11.95
CA GLY A 110 -2.67 19.73 -11.98
C GLY A 110 -2.63 18.41 -11.20
N THR A 111 -3.57 17.51 -11.51
CA THR A 111 -3.70 16.19 -10.88
C THR A 111 -3.30 15.07 -11.85
N GLY A 112 -2.78 13.96 -11.32
CA GLY A 112 -2.47 12.78 -12.11
C GLY A 112 -1.00 12.62 -12.52
N GLU A 113 -0.09 13.40 -11.93
CA GLU A 113 1.35 13.24 -12.14
C GLU A 113 1.80 11.86 -11.64
N PRO A 114 2.39 11.01 -12.50
CA PRO A 114 2.93 9.72 -12.06
C PRO A 114 3.97 9.91 -10.94
N ALA A 115 3.88 9.06 -9.92
CA ALA A 115 4.77 9.07 -8.78
C ALA A 115 5.27 7.65 -8.47
N PRO A 116 6.47 7.52 -7.91
CA PRO A 116 6.88 6.25 -7.29
C PRO A 116 5.86 5.82 -6.24
N ILE A 117 5.61 4.52 -6.14
CA ILE A 117 4.82 3.96 -5.05
C ILE A 117 5.46 4.41 -3.72
N PRO A 118 4.69 4.99 -2.77
CA PRO A 118 5.22 5.38 -1.48
C PRO A 118 6.01 4.25 -0.81
N LEU A 119 7.11 4.56 -0.11
CA LEU A 119 7.94 3.56 0.57
C LEU A 119 7.14 2.71 1.57
N SER A 120 6.08 3.29 2.14
CA SER A 120 5.12 2.60 3.01
C SER A 120 4.30 1.52 2.29
N GLN A 121 4.29 1.50 0.96
CA GLN A 121 3.48 0.61 0.12
C GLN A 121 4.32 -0.25 -0.84
N SER A 122 5.60 0.10 -1.07
CA SER A 122 6.52 -0.66 -1.93
C SER A 122 7.01 -1.96 -1.26
N ASP A 123 7.70 -2.83 -1.98
CA ASP A 123 8.41 -3.96 -1.35
C ASP A 123 9.46 -3.44 -0.34
N ILE A 124 9.58 -4.10 0.83
CA ILE A 124 10.44 -3.64 1.93
C ILE A 124 11.93 -3.74 1.52
N LYS A 125 12.32 -4.77 0.76
CA LYS A 125 13.72 -4.91 0.31
C LYS A 125 14.09 -3.81 -0.68
N SER A 126 13.20 -3.53 -1.64
CA SER A 126 13.38 -2.42 -2.57
C SER A 126 13.46 -1.08 -1.83
N ALA A 127 12.53 -0.83 -0.91
CA ALA A 127 12.51 0.40 -0.10
C ALA A 127 13.80 0.61 0.69
N LEU A 128 14.27 -0.43 1.38
CA LEU A 128 15.50 -0.37 2.18
C LEU A 128 16.73 -0.12 1.29
N ASN A 129 16.81 -0.76 0.12
CA ASN A 129 17.88 -0.49 -0.84
C ASN A 129 17.83 0.96 -1.35
N THR A 130 16.65 1.53 -1.59
CA THR A 130 16.50 2.95 -1.97
C THR A 130 16.99 3.88 -0.85
N LEU A 131 16.65 3.59 0.42
CA LEU A 131 17.15 4.38 1.54
C LEU A 131 18.68 4.33 1.62
N MET A 132 19.29 3.14 1.51
CA MET A 132 20.73 2.94 1.68
C MET A 132 21.57 3.42 0.49
N ASN A 133 21.14 3.11 -0.74
CA ASN A 133 21.98 3.30 -1.93
C ASN A 133 21.72 4.62 -2.65
N GLN A 134 20.62 5.29 -2.35
CA GLN A 134 20.27 6.56 -2.97
C GLN A 134 20.15 7.67 -1.93
N ARG A 135 19.20 7.56 -0.99
CA ARG A 135 18.90 8.68 -0.08
C ARG A 135 20.02 8.96 0.91
N TYR A 136 20.60 7.91 1.48
CA TYR A 136 21.78 8.05 2.34
C TYR A 136 22.97 8.65 1.59
N GLN A 137 23.22 8.23 0.34
CA GLN A 137 24.30 8.80 -0.48
C GLN A 137 24.07 10.29 -0.74
N ASN A 138 22.83 10.69 -1.05
CA ASN A 138 22.48 12.10 -1.22
C ASN A 138 22.71 12.91 0.07
N ALA A 139 22.34 12.37 1.24
CA ALA A 139 22.57 13.03 2.52
C ALA A 139 24.07 13.17 2.83
N LYS A 140 24.85 12.14 2.52
CA LYS A 140 26.31 12.15 2.65
C LYS A 140 26.95 13.20 1.74
N MET A 141 26.59 13.22 0.46
CA MET A 141 27.06 14.24 -0.50
C MET A 141 26.71 15.66 -0.02
N ALA A 142 25.47 15.89 0.42
CA ALA A 142 25.08 17.19 0.96
C ALA A 142 25.93 17.63 2.17
N THR A 143 26.36 16.67 3.00
CA THR A 143 27.27 16.94 4.14
C THR A 143 28.67 17.30 3.65
N GLU A 144 29.19 16.56 2.66
CA GLU A 144 30.51 16.79 2.04
C GLU A 144 30.57 18.14 1.31
N ASP A 145 29.47 18.56 0.69
CA ASP A 145 29.32 19.85 0.00
C ASP A 145 29.09 21.03 0.97
N GLY A 146 29.04 20.78 2.28
CA GLY A 146 28.79 21.80 3.31
C GLY A 146 27.33 22.28 3.39
N ALA A 147 26.40 21.62 2.70
CA ALA A 147 24.97 21.90 2.74
C ALA A 147 24.31 21.21 3.96
N PHE A 148 24.77 21.56 5.17
CA PHE A 148 24.41 20.86 6.41
C PHE A 148 22.90 20.84 6.71
N GLU A 149 22.20 21.95 6.50
CA GLU A 149 20.75 22.01 6.70
C GLU A 149 20.00 21.06 5.75
N HIS A 150 20.44 20.98 4.50
CA HIS A 150 19.87 20.04 3.53
C HIS A 150 20.15 18.59 3.92
N ALA A 151 21.38 18.29 4.37
CA ALA A 151 21.75 16.97 4.88
C ALA A 151 20.88 16.57 6.08
N GLU A 152 20.61 17.50 7.00
CA GLU A 152 19.78 17.26 8.19
C GLU A 152 18.33 16.92 7.81
N ILE A 153 17.73 17.67 6.88
CA ILE A 153 16.38 17.39 6.34
C ILE A 153 16.32 15.99 5.72
N LEU A 154 17.34 15.62 4.93
CA LEU A 154 17.42 14.30 4.32
C LEU A 154 17.53 13.20 5.37
N LEU A 155 18.42 13.36 6.36
CA LEU A 155 18.61 12.38 7.45
C LEU A 155 17.33 12.18 8.26
N LYS A 156 16.66 13.28 8.65
CA LYS A 156 15.38 13.21 9.38
C LYS A 156 14.32 12.45 8.59
N SER A 157 14.22 12.72 7.28
CA SER A 157 13.27 12.02 6.43
C SER A 157 13.63 10.54 6.23
N ILE A 158 14.93 10.19 6.18
CA ILE A 158 15.35 8.78 6.15
C ILE A 158 14.98 8.08 7.46
N CYS A 159 15.14 8.74 8.63
CA CYS A 159 14.77 8.18 9.92
C CYS A 159 13.27 7.82 9.98
N SER A 160 12.41 8.72 9.48
CA SER A 160 10.96 8.51 9.44
C SER A 160 10.55 7.36 8.50
N ASP A 161 11.12 7.32 7.30
CA ASP A 161 10.86 6.22 6.37
C ASP A 161 11.43 4.89 6.89
N PHE A 162 12.59 4.89 7.53
CA PHE A 162 13.16 3.70 8.14
C PHE A 162 12.30 3.19 9.29
N ARG A 163 11.78 4.10 10.13
CA ARG A 163 10.80 3.77 11.18
C ARG A 163 9.59 3.05 10.61
N THR A 164 9.07 3.54 9.49
CA THR A 164 7.97 2.89 8.76
C THR A 164 8.37 1.50 8.25
N LEU A 165 9.59 1.32 7.72
CA LEU A 165 10.05 0.01 7.26
C LEU A 165 10.26 -1.01 8.37
N ILE A 166 10.67 -0.59 9.57
CA ILE A 166 10.76 -1.48 10.73
C ILE A 166 9.36 -2.00 11.09
N GLU A 167 8.37 -1.11 11.16
CA GLU A 167 6.96 -1.45 11.39
C GLU A 167 6.44 -2.48 10.39
N ARG A 168 6.73 -2.24 9.11
CA ARG A 168 6.36 -3.16 8.04
C ARG A 168 7.13 -4.48 8.11
N SER A 169 8.37 -4.48 8.57
CA SER A 169 9.16 -5.70 8.74
C SER A 169 8.61 -6.56 9.88
N ILE A 170 8.10 -5.94 10.95
CA ILE A 170 7.35 -6.65 12.01
C ILE A 170 6.11 -7.31 11.41
N GLU A 171 5.31 -6.55 10.66
CA GLU A 171 4.05 -7.03 10.08
C GLU A 171 4.25 -8.14 9.03
N ASN A 172 5.20 -7.96 8.12
CA ASN A 172 5.36 -8.82 6.95
C ASN A 172 6.37 -9.95 7.18
N ASP A 173 7.49 -9.67 7.84
CA ASP A 173 8.57 -10.66 8.03
C ASP A 173 8.42 -11.37 9.39
N LEU A 174 8.43 -10.65 10.51
CA LEU A 174 8.39 -11.25 11.86
C LEU A 174 7.10 -12.03 12.08
N LEU A 175 5.94 -11.42 11.80
CA LEU A 175 4.63 -12.08 11.88
C LEU A 175 4.36 -13.00 10.68
N CYS A 176 5.31 -13.17 9.77
CA CYS A 176 5.21 -14.01 8.57
C CYS A 176 3.97 -13.71 7.72
N GLY A 177 3.45 -12.48 7.76
CA GLY A 177 2.20 -12.08 7.11
C GLY A 177 0.98 -12.88 7.57
N VAL A 178 0.93 -13.30 8.84
CA VAL A 178 -0.26 -13.88 9.48
C VAL A 178 -1.37 -12.83 9.58
N VAL A 179 -1.00 -11.60 9.97
CA VAL A 179 -1.87 -10.42 9.98
C VAL A 179 -1.17 -9.32 9.22
N GLN A 180 -1.87 -8.71 8.27
CA GLN A 180 -1.37 -7.58 7.47
C GLN A 180 -2.46 -6.51 7.36
N ARG A 181 -2.06 -5.24 7.39
CA ARG A 181 -2.95 -4.09 7.20
C ARG A 181 -3.56 -4.18 5.81
N PHE A 182 -4.86 -3.87 5.72
CA PHE A 182 -5.63 -3.89 4.47
C PHE A 182 -5.73 -5.27 3.79
N GLN A 183 -5.24 -6.33 4.42
CA GLN A 183 -5.54 -7.71 4.06
C GLN A 183 -6.67 -8.22 4.95
N ARG A 184 -7.65 -8.88 4.32
CA ARG A 184 -8.83 -9.40 5.02
C ARG A 184 -8.55 -10.69 5.81
N PRO A 185 -7.88 -11.71 5.24
CA PRO A 185 -7.73 -12.98 5.94
C PRO A 185 -6.63 -12.90 7.01
N VAL A 186 -6.90 -13.52 8.17
CA VAL A 186 -5.84 -13.98 9.06
C VAL A 186 -5.30 -15.30 8.49
N HIS A 187 -4.04 -15.33 8.09
CA HIS A 187 -3.45 -16.48 7.41
C HIS A 187 -3.00 -17.57 8.41
N THR A 188 -3.96 -18.34 8.91
CA THR A 188 -3.71 -19.44 9.88
C THR A 188 -2.72 -20.48 9.37
N SER A 189 -2.65 -20.71 8.06
CA SER A 189 -1.68 -21.62 7.44
C SER A 189 -0.23 -21.18 7.65
N LYS A 190 0.02 -19.89 7.89
CA LYS A 190 1.35 -19.34 8.15
C LYS A 190 1.73 -19.34 9.63
N LEU A 191 0.82 -19.68 10.55
CA LEU A 191 1.10 -19.68 12.00
C LEU A 191 2.28 -20.59 12.36
N LYS A 192 2.43 -21.72 11.68
CA LYS A 192 3.57 -22.64 11.89
C LYS A 192 4.92 -21.95 11.64
N GLN A 193 4.97 -20.95 10.76
CA GLN A 193 6.20 -20.22 10.47
C GLN A 193 6.65 -19.33 11.64
N LEU A 194 5.74 -18.97 12.56
CA LEU A 194 6.10 -18.20 13.76
C LEU A 194 6.99 -18.98 14.72
N ALA A 195 7.08 -20.31 14.59
CA ALA A 195 7.96 -21.14 15.41
C ALA A 195 9.45 -20.76 15.28
N LYS A 196 9.84 -20.09 14.19
CA LYS A 196 11.21 -19.61 13.99
C LYS A 196 11.57 -18.35 14.79
N LEU A 197 10.59 -17.67 15.40
CA LEU A 197 10.76 -16.45 16.18
C LEU A 197 11.56 -16.72 17.46
N LYS A 198 12.56 -15.87 17.73
CA LYS A 198 13.37 -15.90 18.93
C LYS A 198 13.31 -14.56 19.64
N ASN A 199 13.57 -14.54 20.95
CA ASN A 199 13.62 -13.30 21.73
C ASN A 199 14.58 -12.26 21.15
N VAL A 200 15.73 -12.71 20.63
CA VAL A 200 16.72 -11.82 19.98
C VAL A 200 16.16 -11.07 18.77
N ASP A 201 15.16 -11.62 18.08
CA ASP A 201 14.50 -10.94 16.96
C ASP A 201 13.59 -9.81 17.49
N CYS A 202 12.86 -10.07 18.58
CA CYS A 202 12.01 -9.08 19.24
C CYS A 202 12.86 -7.94 19.83
N ASP A 203 13.93 -8.27 20.55
CA ASP A 203 14.82 -7.29 21.19
C ASP A 203 15.47 -6.37 20.15
N LEU A 204 15.90 -6.93 19.01
CA LEU A 204 16.46 -6.17 17.91
C LEU A 204 15.44 -5.17 17.34
N LEU A 205 14.24 -5.66 17.00
CA LEU A 205 13.21 -4.83 16.39
C LEU A 205 12.69 -3.78 17.38
N ASP A 206 12.53 -4.11 18.66
CA ASP A 206 12.13 -3.18 19.71
C ASP A 206 13.17 -2.07 19.94
N SER A 207 14.46 -2.42 19.92
CA SER A 207 15.55 -1.44 19.99
C SER A 207 15.51 -0.45 18.82
N LEU A 208 15.36 -0.95 17.58
CA LEU A 208 15.23 -0.11 16.39
C LEU A 208 13.95 0.74 16.44
N MET A 209 12.81 0.13 16.79
CA MET A 209 11.53 0.83 16.94
C MET A 209 11.62 1.98 17.95
N THR A 210 12.21 1.72 19.12
CA THR A 210 12.39 2.73 20.17
C THR A 210 13.26 3.88 19.69
N LYS A 211 14.42 3.57 19.09
CA LYS A 211 15.36 4.59 18.58
C LYS A 211 14.70 5.50 17.54
N TYR A 212 13.99 4.92 16.57
CA TYR A 212 13.47 5.68 15.43
C TYR A 212 12.09 6.31 15.66
N SER A 213 11.35 5.90 16.71
CA SER A 213 10.08 6.56 17.08
C SER A 213 10.28 7.99 17.61
N GLY A 214 11.48 8.32 18.10
CA GLY A 214 11.80 9.67 18.57
C GLY A 214 11.69 10.76 17.50
N PHE A 215 11.70 10.40 16.21
CA PHE A 215 11.67 11.38 15.11
C PHE A 215 10.26 11.66 14.56
N GLU A 216 9.24 10.89 15.00
CA GLU A 216 7.85 10.98 14.53
C GLU A 216 7.00 12.00 15.30
N HIS A 217 7.49 12.46 16.46
CA HIS A 217 6.75 13.33 17.36
C HIS A 217 7.41 14.70 17.47
N SER A 218 6.60 15.73 17.70
CA SER A 218 7.09 17.07 18.05
C SER A 218 7.90 16.99 19.33
N GLN A 219 9.14 17.45 19.27
CA GLN A 219 10.07 17.41 20.41
C GLN A 219 10.07 18.75 21.15
N PRO A 220 10.22 18.76 22.49
CA PRO A 220 10.42 19.99 23.25
C PRO A 220 11.71 20.69 22.81
N THR A 221 11.66 22.01 22.68
CA THR A 221 12.84 22.82 22.29
C THR A 221 14.02 22.67 23.26
N GLU A 222 13.73 22.41 24.54
CA GLU A 222 14.74 22.24 25.59
C GLU A 222 15.34 20.82 25.66
N SER A 223 14.79 19.86 24.91
CA SER A 223 15.30 18.48 24.86
C SER A 223 15.05 17.86 23.47
N PRO A 224 15.69 18.37 22.41
CA PRO A 224 15.54 17.80 21.08
C PRO A 224 16.16 16.39 21.03
N VAL A 225 15.54 15.50 20.25
CA VAL A 225 16.15 14.20 19.91
C VAL A 225 17.22 14.45 18.86
N GLU A 226 18.47 14.19 19.19
CA GLU A 226 19.58 14.28 18.24
C GLU A 226 19.41 13.23 17.13
N LEU A 227 19.62 13.66 15.88
CA LEU A 227 19.63 12.73 14.75
C LEU A 227 20.81 11.75 14.87
N PRO A 228 20.63 10.48 14.49
CA PRO A 228 21.73 9.53 14.46
C PRO A 228 22.78 10.01 13.46
N LYS A 229 24.05 9.71 13.76
CA LYS A 229 25.13 9.96 12.79
C LYS A 229 24.87 9.17 11.51
N PRO A 230 25.30 9.67 10.33
CA PRO A 230 25.10 8.98 9.06
C PRO A 230 25.56 7.51 9.09
N ASP A 231 26.73 7.22 9.68
CA ASP A 231 27.27 5.86 9.74
C ASP A 231 26.45 4.94 10.67
N GLU A 232 25.91 5.48 11.76
CA GLU A 232 25.01 4.73 12.65
C GLU A 232 23.69 4.39 11.93
N LEU A 233 23.13 5.35 11.19
CA LEU A 233 21.92 5.15 10.40
C LEU A 233 22.12 4.08 9.32
N LEU A 234 23.25 4.10 8.62
CA LEU A 234 23.59 3.07 7.64
C LEU A 234 23.80 1.70 8.29
N ALA A 235 24.46 1.65 9.45
CA ALA A 235 24.64 0.42 10.21
C ALA A 235 23.30 -0.19 10.64
N ASP A 236 22.37 0.62 11.16
CA ASP A 236 21.04 0.17 11.56
C ASP A 236 20.20 -0.33 10.37
N MET A 237 20.24 0.37 9.23
CA MET A 237 19.58 -0.10 7.99
C MET A 237 20.17 -1.43 7.50
N THR A 238 21.49 -1.58 7.59
CA THR A 238 22.20 -2.81 7.24
C THR A 238 21.83 -3.94 8.20
N LEU A 239 21.68 -3.64 9.50
CA LEU A 239 21.28 -4.58 10.53
C LEU A 239 19.87 -5.13 10.23
N LEU A 240 18.90 -4.25 9.94
CA LEU A 240 17.55 -4.67 9.54
C LEU A 240 17.61 -5.53 8.26
N LYS A 241 18.38 -5.10 7.25
CA LYS A 241 18.53 -5.86 5.99
C LYS A 241 19.02 -7.28 6.24
N ASN A 242 20.11 -7.42 7.01
CA ASN A 242 20.73 -8.70 7.30
C ASN A 242 19.80 -9.59 8.14
N TRP A 243 19.13 -9.01 9.14
CA TRP A 243 18.13 -9.73 9.92
C TRP A 243 17.02 -10.29 9.03
N ARG A 244 16.45 -9.49 8.13
CA ARG A 244 15.40 -9.96 7.19
C ARG A 244 15.89 -11.11 6.32
N GLU A 245 17.10 -11.00 5.77
CA GLU A 245 17.68 -12.03 4.90
C GLU A 245 17.99 -13.34 5.64
N GLU A 246 18.42 -13.28 6.89
CA GLU A 246 18.62 -14.46 7.74
C GLU A 246 17.27 -15.06 8.18
N TYR A 247 16.35 -14.24 8.67
CA TYR A 247 15.04 -14.65 9.18
C TYR A 247 14.16 -15.31 8.10
N ALA A 248 14.32 -14.89 6.84
CA ALA A 248 13.65 -15.51 5.70
C ALA A 248 14.17 -16.92 5.38
N LYS A 249 15.43 -17.23 5.70
CA LYS A 249 16.07 -18.54 5.44
C LYS A 249 15.94 -19.52 6.61
N ARG A 250 15.57 -19.03 7.80
CA ARG A 250 15.44 -19.84 9.02
C ARG A 250 14.31 -20.86 8.85
N ALA A 251 14.62 -22.13 9.12
CA ALA A 251 13.61 -23.17 9.17
C ALA A 251 12.65 -22.94 10.36
N ALA A 252 11.38 -23.27 10.15
CA ALA A 252 10.34 -23.24 11.18
C ALA A 252 10.41 -24.49 12.08
#